data_AF-A0AA96N936-F1
#
_entry.id   AF-A0AA96N936-F1
#
_cell.length_a   1.000
_cell.length_b   1.000
_cell.length_c   1.000
_cell.angle_alpha   90.00
_cell.angle_beta   90.00
_cell.angle_gamma   90.00
#
_symmetry.space_group_name_H-M   'P 1'
#
loop_
_entity.id
_entity.type
_entity.pdbx_description
1 polymer ?
#
loop_
_entity_poly.entity_id
_entity_poly.type
_entity_poly.pdbx_seq_one_letter_code
_entity_poly.pdbx_strand_id
1 'polypeptide(L)' 'MARSSTFAQQYCELCAAICEACAEHCEAFNDTYCQECAQICRECARACRNAAS' A
#
# COMPACT_ATOMS: atom_id res chain seq x y z
N MET A 1 10.08 -4.44 -7.35
CA MET A 1 9.72 -5.44 -8.38
C MET A 1 10.58 -5.36 -9.64
N ALA A 2 10.52 -4.29 -10.44
CA ALA A 2 11.08 -4.21 -11.81
C ALA A 2 12.58 -4.57 -12.00
N ARG A 3 13.39 -4.58 -10.94
CA ARG A 3 14.82 -4.86 -10.99
C ARG A 3 15.22 -6.21 -10.36
N SER A 4 14.25 -7.08 -10.06
CA SER A 4 14.46 -8.40 -9.46
C SER A 4 15.41 -8.39 -8.24
N SER A 5 15.25 -7.39 -7.37
CA SER A 5 16.06 -7.26 -6.16
C SER A 5 15.77 -8.39 -5.18
N THR A 6 16.81 -8.94 -4.55
CA THR A 6 16.69 -9.93 -3.47
C THR A 6 15.94 -9.39 -2.25
N PHE A 7 15.87 -8.07 -2.08
CA PHE A 7 15.15 -7.42 -0.98
C PHE A 7 13.71 -7.04 -1.35
N ALA A 8 13.26 -7.33 -2.57
CA ALA A 8 11.96 -6.86 -3.06
C ALA A 8 10.79 -7.27 -2.16
N GLN A 9 10.84 -8.49 -1.61
CA GLN A 9 9.83 -9.01 -0.68
C GLN A 9 9.72 -8.17 0.60
N GLN A 10 10.85 -7.95 1.29
CA GLN A 10 10.89 -7.16 2.52
C GLN A 10 10.43 -5.71 2.31
N TYR A 11 10.80 -5.11 1.17
CA TYR A 11 10.32 -3.78 0.81
C TYR A 11 8.81 -3.77 0.54
N CYS A 12 8.27 -4.78 -0.14
CA CYS A 12 6.85 -4.89 -0.40
C CYS A 12 6.05 -5.10 0.90
N GLU A 13 6.54 -5.90 1.83
CA GLU A 13 5.90 -6.08 3.15
C GLU A 13 5.82 -4.75 3.91
N LEU A 14 6.94 -4.02 4.00
CA LEU A 14 6.98 -2.71 4.65
C LEU A 14 6.05 -1.70 3.94
N CYS A 15 6.09 -1.65 2.61
CA CYS A 15 5.25 -0.77 1.83
C CYS A 15 3.76 -1.07 2.07
N ALA A 16 3.37 -2.35 2.12
CA ALA A 16 1.98 -2.73 2.38
C ALA A 16 1.51 -2.24 3.75
N ALA A 17 2.33 -2.40 4.79
CA ALA A 17 2.00 -1.93 6.14
C ALA A 17 1.84 -0.40 6.20
N ILE A 18 2.73 0.35 5.52
CA ILE A 18 2.64 1.81 5.44
C ILE A 18 1.37 2.24 4.70
N CYS A 19 1.08 1.61 3.56
CA CYS A 19 -0.12 1.92 2.78
C CYS A 19 -1.42 1.61 3.54
N GLU A 20 -1.47 0.56 4.36
CA GLU A 20 -2.64 0.28 5.20
C GLU A 20 -2.85 1.34 6.27
N ALA A 21 -1.79 1.73 6.98
CA ALA A 21 -1.89 2.81 7.96
C ALA A 21 -2.33 4.13 7.31
N CYS A 22 -1.83 4.42 6.10
CA CYS A 22 -2.25 5.58 5.33
C CYS A 22 -3.74 5.50 4.93
N ALA A 23 -4.20 4.35 4.43
CA ALA A 23 -5.59 4.16 4.03
C ALA A 23 -6.55 4.31 5.20
N GLU A 24 -6.24 3.70 6.35
CA GLU A 24 -7.05 3.81 7.57
C GLU A 24 -7.17 5.26 8.05
N HIS A 25 -6.07 6.01 7.99
CA HIS A 25 -6.09 7.43 8.34
C HIS A 25 -6.92 8.24 7.36
N CYS A 26 -6.74 8.04 6.05
CA CYS A 26 -7.46 8.77 5.01
C CYS A 26 -8.96 8.45 4.99
N GLU A 27 -9.37 7.20 5.25
CA GLU A 27 -10.78 6.77 5.34
C GLU A 27 -11.55 7.53 6.43
N ALA A 28 -10.87 8.02 7.48
CA ALA A 28 -11.47 8.79 8.55
C ALA A 28 -11.95 10.20 8.13
N PHE A 29 -11.55 10.68 6.95
CA PHE A 29 -11.92 12.00 6.43
C PHE A 29 -12.92 11.88 5.27
N ASN A 30 -14.05 12.57 5.38
CA ASN A 30 -15.09 12.60 4.33
C ASN A 30 -14.77 13.66 3.25
N ASP A 31 -13.56 13.58 2.69
CA ASP A 31 -13.05 14.43 1.61
C ASP A 31 -12.70 13.56 0.39
N THR A 32 -13.01 14.04 -0.81
CA THR A 32 -12.83 13.26 -2.06
C THR A 32 -11.39 12.81 -2.26
N TYR A 33 -10.40 13.66 -1.97
CA TYR A 33 -8.99 13.32 -2.14
C TYR A 33 -8.55 12.28 -1.12
N CYS A 34 -9.04 12.37 0.12
CA CYS A 34 -8.73 11.38 1.14
C CYS A 34 -9.32 10.00 0.79
N GLN A 35 -10.55 9.96 0.27
CA GLN A 35 -11.19 8.70 -0.14
C GLN A 35 -10.46 8.07 -1.35
N GLU A 36 -10.06 8.87 -2.34
CA GLU A 36 -9.27 8.38 -3.47
C GLU A 36 -7.89 7.87 -3.02
N CYS A 37 -7.22 8.61 -2.13
CA CYS A 37 -5.93 8.20 -1.56
C CYS A 37 -6.04 6.87 -0.82
N ALA A 38 -7.08 6.69 0.00
CA ALA A 38 -7.32 5.43 0.69
C ALA A 38 -7.49 4.26 -0.28
N GLN A 39 -8.30 4.43 -1.33
CA GLN A 39 -8.49 3.38 -2.34
C GLN A 39 -7.16 2.99 -3.00
N ILE A 40 -6.37 3.96 -3.46
CA ILE A 40 -5.06 3.73 -4.09
C ILE A 40 -4.11 3.00 -3.12
N CYS A 41 -4.09 3.40 -1.86
CA CYS A 41 -3.28 2.76 -0.84
C CYS A 41 -3.72 1.31 -0.58
N ARG A 42 -5.02 1.01 -0.54
CA ARG A 42 -5.53 -0.37 -0.41
C ARG A 42 -5.11 -1.24 -1.60
N GLU A 43 -5.21 -0.71 -2.82
CA GLU A 43 -4.76 -1.39 -4.04
C GLU A 43 -3.26 -1.66 -4.03
N CYS A 44 -2.45 -0.66 -3.62
CA CYS A 44 -1.01 -0.79 -3.48
C CYS A 44 -0.61 -1.84 -2.44
N ALA A 45 -1.23 -1.83 -1.27
CA ALA A 45 -0.95 -2.80 -0.21
C ALA A 45 -1.27 -4.24 -0.65
N ARG A 46 -2.39 -4.44 -1.35
CA ARG A 46 -2.75 -5.74 -1.94
C ARG A 46 -1.73 -6.19 -2.97
N ALA A 47 -1.33 -5.31 -3.89
CA ALA A 47 -0.32 -5.63 -4.90
C ALA A 47 1.03 -5.99 -4.27
N CYS A 48 1.45 -5.26 -3.23
CA CYS A 48 2.69 -5.54 -2.51
C CYS A 48 2.65 -6.87 -1.76
N ARG A 49 1.53 -7.23 -1.12
CA ARG A 49 1.38 -8.55 -0.48
C ARG A 49 1.44 -9.69 -1.48
N ASN A 50 0.79 -9.56 -2.62
CA ASN A 50 0.85 -10.57 -3.69
C ASN A 50 2.26 -10.71 -4.29
N ALA A 51 3.06 -9.64 -4.24
CA ALA A 51 4.45 -9.66 -4.68
C ALA A 51 5.41 -10.24 -3.62
N ALA A 52 4.97 -10.32 -2.36
CA ALA A 52 5.74 -10.86 -1.24
C ALA A 52 5.43 -12.35 -0.96
N SER A 53 4.52 -12.97 -1.72
CA SER A 53 4.11 -14.38 -1.59
C SER A 53 4.72 -15.28 -2.66
#